data_AF-A0A087TA01-F1
#
_entry.id   AF-A0A087TA01-F1
#
_cell.length_a   1.000
_cell.length_b   1.000
_cell.length_c   1.000
_cell.angle_alpha   90.00
_cell.angle_beta   90.00
_cell.angle_gamma   90.00
#
_symmetry.space_group_name_H-M   'P 1'
#
loop_
_entity.id
_entity.type
_entity.pdbx_description
1 polymer ?
#
loop_
_entity_poly.entity_id
_entity_poly.type
_entity_poly.pdbx_seq_one_letter_code
_entity_poly.pdbx_strand_id
1 'polypeptide(L)'
;MNEAERKKNDEALTLLFLIAEDTFLDDIGDCVRARDAWNCLKEIHTTFDLLHVLQLIREFFSINMKPNESIQSNLGRLMDLHRKLANGGYAFPDREVALVILLGLPRSYESLILRLEKDETNLTTTIVKPRLLVEEKRIVRNESSAKAYHEEQALHTKRFSTNQKKPAFGKQMKKYTAKKPHKEAEERILNASAVASGATLRTAAKNFTRHRSSSAYRHFHPAEMVIQHT
;
A
#
# COMPACT_ATOMS: atom_id res chain seq x y z
N MET A 1 33.32 40.02 -10.29
CA MET A 1 33.41 39.93 -8.83
C MET A 1 34.17 41.16 -8.35
N ASN A 2 33.51 42.01 -7.56
CA ASN A 2 34.14 43.21 -6.99
C ASN A 2 35.04 42.83 -5.78
N GLU A 3 35.81 43.80 -5.27
CA GLU A 3 36.75 43.61 -4.16
C GLU A 3 36.07 43.03 -2.90
N ALA A 4 34.91 43.56 -2.55
CA ALA A 4 34.15 43.15 -1.39
C ALA A 4 33.59 41.71 -1.53
N GLU A 5 33.17 41.32 -2.74
CA GLU A 5 32.74 39.97 -3.05
C GLU A 5 33.90 38.98 -3.01
N ARG A 6 35.09 39.37 -3.48
CA ARG A 6 36.30 38.55 -3.37
C ARG A 6 36.63 38.25 -1.90
N LYS A 7 36.68 39.29 -1.06
CA LYS A 7 36.96 39.10 0.37
C LYS A 7 35.96 38.15 1.04
N LYS A 8 34.67 38.31 0.76
CA LYS A 8 33.62 37.40 1.26
C LYS A 8 33.75 35.97 0.73
N ASN A 9 34.16 35.81 -0.53
CA ASN A 9 34.42 34.52 -1.12
C ASN A 9 35.58 33.80 -0.42
N ASP A 10 36.68 34.51 -0.17
CA ASP A 10 37.89 33.96 0.45
C ASP A 10 37.64 33.61 1.93
N GLU A 11 36.90 34.46 2.65
CA GLU A 11 36.41 34.16 4.01
C GLU A 11 35.55 32.90 4.03
N ALA A 12 34.60 32.78 3.10
CA ALA A 12 33.71 31.61 3.01
C ALA A 12 34.45 30.33 2.63
N LEU A 13 35.42 30.39 1.70
CA LEU A 13 36.28 29.24 1.37
C LEU A 13 37.08 28.79 2.58
N THR A 14 37.71 29.73 3.29
CA THR A 14 38.50 29.41 4.50
C THR A 14 37.64 28.69 5.54
N LEU A 15 36.41 29.16 5.75
CA LEU A 15 35.46 28.51 6.67
C LEU A 15 35.05 27.11 6.19
N LEU A 16 34.80 26.93 4.89
CA LEU A 16 34.47 25.62 4.33
C LEU A 16 35.61 24.61 4.50
N PHE A 17 36.86 25.00 4.19
CA PHE A 17 38.04 24.15 4.39
C PHE A 17 38.30 23.83 5.87
N LEU A 18 37.96 24.74 6.79
CA LEU A 18 38.14 24.51 8.23
C LEU A 18 37.10 23.57 8.84
N ILE A 19 35.88 23.57 8.30
CA ILE A 19 34.74 22.81 8.84
C ILE A 19 34.57 21.45 8.15
N ALA A 20 34.99 21.33 6.88
CA ALA A 20 34.97 20.07 6.16
C ALA A 20 35.91 19.05 6.80
N GLU A 21 35.52 17.78 6.76
CA GLU A 21 36.39 16.68 7.21
C GLU A 21 37.53 16.47 6.19
N ASP A 22 38.71 16.09 6.68
CA ASP A 22 39.93 15.93 5.86
C ASP A 22 39.72 15.03 4.63
N THR A 23 38.80 14.07 4.74
CA THR A 23 38.41 13.13 3.68
C THR A 23 37.81 13.78 2.44
N PHE A 24 37.22 14.98 2.55
CA PHE A 24 36.56 15.69 1.44
C PHE A 24 37.38 16.88 0.94
N LEU A 25 38.53 17.17 1.54
CA LEU A 25 39.36 18.33 1.18
C LEU A 25 39.95 18.21 -0.23
N ASP A 26 40.28 17.00 -0.67
CA ASP A 26 40.77 16.74 -2.03
C ASP A 26 39.71 17.11 -3.09
N ASP A 27 38.42 16.90 -2.79
CA ASP A 27 37.33 17.19 -3.73
C ASP A 27 37.06 18.70 -3.87
N ILE A 28 37.28 19.49 -2.81
CA ILE A 28 37.09 20.95 -2.83
C ILE A 28 38.38 21.75 -3.03
N GLY A 29 39.56 21.12 -3.00
CA GLY A 29 40.86 21.79 -3.04
C GLY A 29 41.08 22.69 -4.26
N ASP A 30 40.54 22.28 -5.41
CA ASP A 30 40.67 23.03 -6.68
C ASP A 30 39.60 24.14 -6.85
N CYS A 31 38.67 24.28 -5.90
CA CYS A 31 37.58 25.23 -6.02
C CYS A 31 38.02 26.68 -5.72
N VAL A 32 37.98 27.54 -6.75
CA VAL A 32 38.31 28.98 -6.62
C VAL A 32 37.16 29.79 -6.02
N ARG A 33 35.92 29.30 -6.09
CA ARG A 33 34.74 29.98 -5.52
C ARG A 33 34.16 29.16 -4.38
N ALA A 34 33.82 29.82 -3.28
CA ALA A 34 33.15 29.21 -2.13
C ALA A 34 31.84 28.53 -2.53
N ARG A 35 31.13 29.09 -3.51
CA ARG A 35 29.92 28.50 -4.09
C ARG A 35 30.20 27.14 -4.71
N ASP A 36 31.31 27.02 -5.44
CA ASP A 36 31.63 25.82 -6.20
C ASP A 36 32.08 24.71 -5.23
N ALA A 37 32.90 25.07 -4.23
CA ALA A 37 33.25 24.17 -3.11
C ALA A 37 32.01 23.69 -2.36
N TRP A 38 31.08 24.59 -2.02
CA TRP A 38 29.81 24.23 -1.37
C TRP A 38 28.95 23.31 -2.25
N ASN A 39 28.88 23.56 -3.55
CA ASN A 39 28.11 22.71 -4.46
C ASN A 39 28.74 21.33 -4.60
N CYS A 40 30.07 21.22 -4.62
CA CYS A 40 30.78 19.95 -4.64
C CYS A 40 30.51 19.13 -3.36
N LEU A 41 30.70 19.73 -2.17
CA LEU A 41 30.34 19.08 -0.89
C LEU A 41 28.87 18.69 -0.85
N LYS A 42 27.99 19.59 -1.31
CA LYS A 42 26.57 19.31 -1.40
C LYS A 42 26.34 18.10 -2.29
N GLU A 43 26.95 18.02 -3.46
CA GLU A 43 26.80 16.87 -4.37
C GLU A 43 27.27 15.58 -3.70
N ILE A 44 28.47 15.54 -3.11
CA ILE A 44 29.01 14.37 -2.40
C ILE A 44 28.05 13.89 -1.29
N HIS A 45 27.47 14.82 -0.53
CA HIS A 45 26.57 14.50 0.58
C HIS A 45 25.09 14.35 0.18
N THR A 46 24.70 14.73 -1.04
CA THR A 46 23.31 14.67 -1.53
C THR A 46 23.12 13.75 -2.71
N THR A 47 24.19 13.14 -3.26
CA THR A 47 24.08 12.02 -4.18
C THR A 47 23.48 10.84 -3.41
N PHE A 48 22.18 10.66 -3.56
CA PHE A 48 21.55 9.41 -3.18
C PHE A 48 22.07 8.35 -4.13
N ASP A 49 22.87 7.40 -3.62
CA ASP A 49 23.17 6.19 -4.36
C ASP A 49 21.88 5.58 -4.89
N LEU A 50 21.90 5.03 -6.11
CA LEU A 50 20.72 4.40 -6.73
C LEU A 50 20.03 3.42 -5.77
N LEU A 51 20.81 2.67 -4.99
CA LEU A 51 20.30 1.78 -3.96
C LEU A 51 19.50 2.52 -2.87
N HIS A 52 20.01 3.66 -2.41
CA HIS A 52 19.36 4.48 -1.38
C HIS A 52 18.06 5.09 -1.91
N VAL A 53 18.04 5.60 -3.14
CA VAL A 53 16.80 6.06 -3.81
C VAL A 53 15.79 4.93 -3.88
N LEU A 54 16.20 3.76 -4.37
CA LEU A 54 15.31 2.60 -4.50
C LEU A 54 14.75 2.15 -3.14
N GLN A 55 15.55 2.25 -2.08
CA GLN A 55 15.09 1.96 -0.73
C GLN A 55 14.04 2.98 -0.28
N LEU A 56 14.30 4.28 -0.46
CA LEU A 56 13.34 5.33 -0.10
C LEU A 56 12.02 5.23 -0.87
N ILE A 57 12.07 4.92 -2.17
CA ILE A 57 10.87 4.69 -2.99
C ILE A 57 10.10 3.49 -2.45
N ARG A 58 10.78 2.37 -2.14
CA ARG A 58 10.15 1.20 -1.53
C ARG A 58 9.47 1.54 -0.21
N GLU A 59 10.15 2.27 0.67
CA GLU A 59 9.62 2.71 1.95
C GLU A 59 8.41 3.64 1.77
N PHE A 60 8.46 4.56 0.80
CA PHE A 60 7.39 5.50 0.52
C PHE A 60 6.10 4.82 0.06
N PHE A 61 6.18 3.84 -0.85
CA PHE A 61 4.99 3.11 -1.30
C PHE A 61 4.53 2.00 -0.35
N SER A 62 5.40 1.54 0.55
CA SER A 62 5.07 0.50 1.54
C SER A 62 4.69 1.07 2.91
N ILE A 63 4.56 2.39 3.01
CA ILE A 63 4.20 3.03 4.27
C ILE A 63 2.74 2.75 4.61
N ASN A 64 2.56 1.97 5.66
CA ASN A 64 1.25 1.68 6.21
C ASN A 64 1.14 2.27 7.61
N MET A 65 -0.06 2.73 7.94
CA MET A 65 -0.41 3.15 9.29
C MET A 65 -0.35 1.95 10.23
N LYS A 66 0.40 2.08 11.33
CA LYS A 66 0.56 1.01 12.32
C LYS A 66 -0.70 0.87 13.20
N PRO A 67 -0.94 -0.30 13.81
CA PRO A 67 -2.00 -0.43 14.81
C PRO A 67 -1.74 0.52 15.98
N ASN A 68 -2.75 1.32 16.34
CA ASN A 68 -2.71 2.37 17.38
C ASN A 68 -1.81 3.59 17.07
N GLU A 69 -1.34 3.74 15.83
CA GLU A 69 -0.69 4.99 15.41
C GLU A 69 -1.77 6.05 15.11
N SER A 70 -1.47 7.33 15.38
CA SER A 70 -2.34 8.43 14.96
C SER A 70 -2.12 8.78 13.49
N ILE A 71 -3.15 9.32 12.84
CA ILE A 71 -3.05 9.81 11.46
C ILE A 71 -1.94 10.87 11.33
N GLN A 72 -1.79 11.74 12.32
CA GLN A 72 -0.73 12.76 12.35
C GLN A 72 0.67 12.15 12.32
N SER A 73 0.92 11.10 13.11
CA SER A 73 2.22 10.41 13.12
C SER A 73 2.52 9.75 11.78
N ASN A 74 1.53 9.05 11.20
CA ASN A 74 1.69 8.41 9.91
C ASN A 74 1.95 9.42 8.79
N LEU A 75 1.20 10.54 8.77
CA LEU A 75 1.41 11.64 7.83
C LEU A 75 2.81 12.26 7.99
N GLY A 76 3.28 12.45 9.22
CA GLY A 76 4.64 12.95 9.48
C GLY A 76 5.71 12.07 8.82
N ARG A 77 5.66 10.75 9.10
CA ARG A 77 6.57 9.76 8.51
C ARG A 77 6.54 9.76 6.98
N LEU A 78 5.35 9.84 6.39
CA LEU A 78 5.19 9.90 4.94
C LEU A 78 5.81 11.17 4.36
N MET A 79 5.50 12.33 4.94
CA MET A 79 6.00 13.62 4.45
C MET A 79 7.53 13.73 4.61
N ASP A 80 8.10 13.09 5.63
CA ASP A 80 9.55 13.01 5.80
C ASP A 80 10.19 12.18 4.68
N LEU A 81 9.59 11.04 4.30
CA LEU A 81 10.05 10.25 3.15
C LEU A 81 9.92 11.03 1.84
N HIS A 82 8.78 11.69 1.61
CA HIS A 82 8.57 12.55 0.44
C HIS A 82 9.64 13.65 0.35
N ARG A 83 9.97 14.29 1.49
CA ARG A 83 11.02 15.32 1.54
C ARG A 83 12.40 14.76 1.23
N LYS A 84 12.74 13.56 1.72
CA LYS A 84 14.01 12.88 1.38
C LYS A 84 14.10 12.58 -0.11
N LEU A 85 13.02 12.06 -0.70
CA LEU A 85 12.95 11.76 -2.13
C LEU A 85 13.07 13.02 -2.98
N ALA A 86 12.37 14.10 -2.61
CA ALA A 86 12.48 15.39 -3.29
C ALA A 86 13.91 15.98 -3.22
N ASN A 87 14.58 15.85 -2.07
CA ASN A 87 15.98 16.26 -1.92
C ASN A 87 16.94 15.46 -2.83
N GLY A 88 16.59 14.21 -3.16
CA GLY A 88 17.33 13.38 -4.09
C GLY A 88 16.96 13.57 -5.56
N GLY A 89 16.15 14.58 -5.89
CA GLY A 89 15.69 14.85 -7.26
C GLY A 89 14.47 14.03 -7.70
N TYR A 90 13.87 13.24 -6.82
CA TYR A 90 12.70 12.42 -7.09
C TYR A 90 11.45 13.01 -6.42
N ALA A 91 10.98 14.15 -6.94
CA ALA A 91 9.77 14.80 -6.45
C ALA A 91 8.51 14.16 -7.05
N PHE A 92 7.49 13.93 -6.21
CA PHE A 92 6.19 13.42 -6.64
C PHE A 92 5.18 14.58 -6.75
N PRO A 93 4.32 14.58 -7.78
CA PRO A 93 3.16 15.48 -7.83
C PRO A 93 2.30 15.36 -6.58
N ASP A 94 1.71 16.48 -6.13
CA ASP A 94 0.90 16.50 -4.90
C ASP A 94 -0.25 15.49 -4.93
N ARG A 95 -0.84 15.27 -6.12
CA ARG A 95 -1.86 14.24 -6.34
C ARG A 95 -1.36 12.82 -6.04
N GLU A 96 -0.13 12.49 -6.45
CA GLU A 96 0.45 11.17 -6.19
C GLU A 96 0.76 11.00 -4.72
N VAL A 97 1.26 12.04 -4.05
CA VAL A 97 1.45 12.03 -2.59
C VAL A 97 0.11 11.81 -1.89
N ALA A 98 -0.96 12.46 -2.34
CA ALA A 98 -2.30 12.26 -1.80
C ALA A 98 -2.80 10.82 -1.97
N LEU A 99 -2.54 10.19 -3.11
CA LEU A 99 -2.88 8.77 -3.33
C LEU A 99 -2.07 7.84 -2.41
N VAL A 100 -0.77 8.10 -2.22
CA VAL A 100 0.06 7.30 -1.32
C VAL A 100 -0.39 7.43 0.14
N ILE A 101 -0.83 8.63 0.57
CA ILE A 101 -1.47 8.80 1.88
C ILE A 101 -2.64 7.82 2.03
N LEU A 102 -3.54 7.79 1.05
CA LEU A 102 -4.75 6.97 1.10
C LEU A 102 -4.45 5.46 1.00
N LEU A 103 -3.42 5.09 0.23
CA LEU A 103 -2.98 3.71 0.05
C LEU A 103 -2.52 3.07 1.38
N GLY A 104 -1.85 3.85 2.23
CA GLY A 104 -1.31 3.38 3.51
C GLY A 104 -2.33 3.27 4.64
N LEU A 105 -3.61 3.58 4.40
CA LEU A 105 -4.64 3.60 5.45
C LEU A 105 -5.28 2.21 5.67
N PRO A 106 -5.69 1.91 6.90
CA PRO A 106 -6.42 0.67 7.19
C PRO A 106 -7.85 0.75 6.67
N ARG A 107 -8.51 -0.42 6.56
CA ARG A 107 -9.87 -0.55 6.02
C ARG A 107 -10.92 0.30 6.73
N SER A 108 -10.69 0.70 7.98
CA SER A 108 -11.59 1.61 8.72
C SER A 108 -11.79 2.96 8.02
N TYR A 109 -10.88 3.35 7.12
CA TYR A 109 -10.96 4.58 6.33
C TYR A 109 -11.57 4.39 4.93
N GLU A 110 -11.99 3.18 4.52
CA GLU A 110 -12.60 2.95 3.20
C GLU A 110 -13.83 3.85 2.95
N SER A 111 -14.64 4.10 3.98
CA SER A 111 -15.80 5.00 3.89
C SER A 111 -15.43 6.46 3.61
N LEU A 112 -14.22 6.90 3.97
CA LEU A 112 -13.70 8.19 3.59
C LEU A 112 -13.24 8.18 2.14
N ILE A 113 -12.51 7.14 1.72
CA ILE A 113 -12.01 7.00 0.34
C ILE A 113 -13.18 7.05 -0.66
N LEU A 114 -14.26 6.32 -0.39
CA LEU A 114 -15.48 6.34 -1.23
C LEU A 114 -16.18 7.71 -1.29
N ARG A 115 -16.06 8.54 -0.25
CA ARG A 115 -16.60 9.90 -0.26
C ARG A 115 -15.70 10.83 -1.09
N LEU A 116 -14.38 10.70 -0.93
CA LEU A 116 -13.41 11.47 -1.72
C LEU A 116 -13.51 11.15 -3.22
N GLU A 117 -13.79 9.90 -3.60
CA GLU A 117 -14.01 9.50 -4.99
C GLU A 117 -15.16 10.27 -5.66
N LYS A 118 -16.23 10.58 -4.89
CA LYS A 118 -17.40 11.30 -5.40
C LYS A 118 -17.17 12.80 -5.52
N ASP A 119 -16.27 13.34 -4.69
CA ASP A 119 -16.13 14.78 -4.49
C ASP A 119 -14.99 15.39 -5.34
N GLU A 120 -14.03 14.61 -5.87
CA GLU A 120 -12.76 15.18 -6.33
C GLU A 120 -12.33 14.81 -7.76
N THR A 121 -12.45 15.79 -8.66
CA THR A 121 -11.70 15.83 -9.92
C THR A 121 -10.22 16.22 -9.73
N ASN A 122 -9.84 16.79 -8.58
CA ASN A 122 -8.49 17.28 -8.26
C ASN A 122 -8.03 16.92 -6.83
N LEU A 123 -7.72 15.65 -6.62
CA LEU A 123 -7.19 15.14 -5.35
C LEU A 123 -5.84 15.76 -4.99
N THR A 124 -5.76 16.39 -3.82
CA THR A 124 -4.55 17.06 -3.31
C THR A 124 -4.33 16.78 -1.83
N THR A 125 -3.09 16.88 -1.35
CA THR A 125 -2.78 16.63 0.07
C THR A 125 -3.44 17.66 0.99
N THR A 126 -3.71 18.86 0.48
CA THR A 126 -4.41 19.93 1.22
C THR A 126 -5.86 19.59 1.54
N ILE A 127 -6.51 18.74 0.73
CA ILE A 127 -7.88 18.29 0.98
C ILE A 127 -7.89 16.99 1.80
N VAL A 128 -7.02 16.04 1.45
CA VAL A 128 -6.97 14.72 2.10
C VAL A 128 -6.60 14.83 3.58
N LYS A 129 -5.56 15.60 3.93
CA LYS A 129 -5.08 15.72 5.31
C LYS A 129 -6.17 16.17 6.30
N PRO A 130 -6.87 17.31 6.12
CA PRO A 130 -7.89 17.73 7.07
C PRO A 130 -9.06 16.75 7.14
N ARG A 131 -9.46 16.14 6.02
CA ARG A 131 -10.53 15.14 5.99
C ARG A 131 -10.18 13.89 6.80
N LEU A 132 -8.93 13.43 6.73
CA LEU A 132 -8.45 12.31 7.53
C LEU A 132 -8.50 12.60 9.03
N LEU A 133 -8.15 13.81 9.45
CA LEU A 133 -8.18 14.19 10.87
C LEU A 133 -9.59 14.27 11.43
N VAL A 134 -10.55 14.74 10.61
CA VAL A 134 -11.96 14.71 10.97
C VAL A 134 -12.45 13.27 11.08
N GLU A 135 -12.03 12.41 10.16
CA GLU A 135 -12.42 11.01 10.13
C GLU A 135 -11.86 10.21 11.31
N GLU A 136 -10.60 10.44 11.69
CA GLU A 136 -9.97 9.84 12.88
C GLU A 136 -10.81 10.12 14.14
N LYS A 137 -11.22 11.38 14.35
CA LYS A 137 -12.10 11.76 15.47
C LYS A 137 -13.45 11.03 15.42
N ARG A 138 -14.01 10.84 14.22
CA ARG A 138 -15.28 10.12 14.02
C ARG A 138 -15.13 8.63 14.37
N ILE A 139 -14.05 8.00 13.94
CA ILE A 139 -13.74 6.59 14.23
C ILE A 139 -13.57 6.38 15.74
N VAL A 140 -12.75 7.20 16.40
CA VAL A 140 -12.52 7.12 17.86
C VAL A 140 -13.83 7.28 18.65
N ARG A 141 -14.70 8.21 18.25
CA ARG A 141 -16.02 8.38 18.88
C ARG A 141 -16.93 7.17 18.68
N ASN A 142 -16.90 6.56 17.49
CA ASN A 142 -17.71 5.39 17.21
C ASN A 142 -17.20 4.16 17.99
N GLU A 143 -15.88 3.95 18.07
CA GLU A 143 -15.29 2.86 18.84
C GLU A 143 -15.58 2.97 20.35
N SER A 144 -15.50 4.17 20.91
CA SER A 144 -15.87 4.41 22.32
C SER A 144 -17.35 4.15 22.58
N SER A 145 -18.24 4.59 21.68
CA SER A 145 -19.68 4.28 21.79
C SER A 145 -19.96 2.77 21.71
N ALA A 146 -19.33 2.05 20.79
CA ALA A 146 -19.51 0.61 20.63
C ALA A 146 -19.06 -0.19 21.86
N LYS A 147 -17.96 0.23 22.50
CA LYS A 147 -17.48 -0.36 23.77
C LYS A 147 -18.47 -0.15 24.90
N ALA A 148 -19.03 1.06 25.04
CA ALA A 148 -20.04 1.36 26.06
C ALA A 148 -21.30 0.51 25.89
N TYR A 149 -21.84 0.39 24.67
CA TYR A 149 -23.01 -0.47 24.40
C TYR A 149 -22.75 -1.95 24.71
N HIS A 150 -21.53 -2.45 24.42
CA HIS A 150 -21.18 -3.85 24.72
C HIS A 150 -21.07 -4.11 26.23
N GLU A 151 -20.50 -3.16 26.99
CA GLU A 151 -20.39 -3.25 28.44
C GLU A 151 -21.77 -3.20 29.13
N GLU A 152 -22.66 -2.31 28.69
CA GLU A 152 -24.05 -2.25 29.18
C GLU A 152 -24.78 -3.59 28.94
N GLN A 153 -24.68 -4.17 27.74
CA GLN A 153 -25.29 -5.47 27.43
C GLN A 153 -24.70 -6.62 28.28
N ALA A 154 -23.39 -6.60 28.56
CA ALA A 154 -22.76 -7.59 29.42
C ALA A 154 -23.23 -7.49 30.89
N LEU A 155 -23.51 -6.28 31.38
CA LEU A 155 -24.06 -6.06 32.72
C LEU A 155 -25.51 -6.53 32.86
N HIS A 156 -26.32 -6.42 31.80
CA HIS A 156 -27.72 -6.86 31.82
C HIS A 156 -27.91 -8.39 31.81
N THR A 157 -26.93 -9.18 31.36
CA THR A 157 -27.01 -10.66 31.37
C THR A 157 -26.73 -11.29 32.74
N LYS A 158 -26.12 -10.57 33.68
CA LYS A 158 -25.78 -11.09 35.03
C LYS A 158 -26.87 -10.91 36.08
N ARG A 159 -28.03 -10.31 35.74
CA ARG A 159 -29.13 -10.04 36.70
C ARG A 159 -30.35 -10.98 36.61
N PHE A 160 -30.34 -11.98 35.72
CA PHE A 160 -31.38 -13.01 35.66
C PHE A 160 -30.86 -14.42 36.00
N SER A 161 -30.24 -14.56 37.17
CA SER A 161 -30.08 -15.87 37.82
C SER A 161 -30.74 -15.82 39.20
N THR A 162 -32.07 -15.90 39.23
CA THR A 162 -32.78 -16.26 40.45
C THR A 162 -33.89 -17.24 40.09
N ASN A 163 -33.71 -18.47 40.60
CA ASN A 163 -34.71 -19.53 40.77
C ASN A 163 -35.65 -19.82 39.60
N GLN A 164 -35.29 -20.83 38.81
CA GLN A 164 -36.29 -21.74 38.26
C GLN A 164 -36.10 -23.14 38.85
N LYS A 165 -36.99 -23.48 39.77
CA LYS A 165 -37.22 -24.85 40.24
C LYS A 165 -37.56 -25.74 39.05
N LYS A 166 -36.87 -26.88 38.92
CA LYS A 166 -37.25 -27.97 38.02
C LYS A 166 -38.59 -28.56 38.47
N PRO A 167 -39.59 -28.74 37.58
CA PRO A 167 -40.57 -29.81 37.76
C PRO A 167 -40.08 -31.05 37.03
N ALA A 168 -40.01 -32.17 37.75
CA ALA A 168 -39.91 -33.49 37.17
C ALA A 168 -41.31 -33.90 36.67
N PHE A 169 -41.44 -34.23 35.40
CA PHE A 169 -42.46 -35.18 34.94
C PHE A 169 -42.00 -35.87 33.67
N GLY A 170 -41.78 -37.18 33.77
CA GLY A 170 -41.45 -38.01 32.62
C GLY A 170 -42.62 -38.17 31.67
N LYS A 171 -42.33 -38.22 30.37
CA LYS A 171 -43.14 -38.89 29.35
C LYS A 171 -42.24 -39.32 28.20
N GLN A 172 -42.32 -40.60 27.87
CA GLN A 172 -41.55 -41.30 26.84
C GLN A 172 -41.71 -40.68 25.44
N MET A 173 -40.59 -40.55 24.73
CA MET A 173 -40.59 -40.40 23.26
C MET A 173 -40.92 -41.73 22.59
N LYS A 174 -42.00 -41.76 21.79
CA LYS A 174 -42.26 -42.82 20.81
C LYS A 174 -41.26 -42.70 19.66
N LYS A 175 -40.42 -43.72 19.47
CA LYS A 175 -39.59 -43.90 18.27
C LYS A 175 -40.50 -44.24 17.09
N TYR A 176 -40.45 -43.42 16.02
CA TYR A 176 -40.94 -43.83 14.71
C TYR A 176 -39.80 -44.50 13.95
N THR A 177 -39.96 -45.79 13.67
CA THR A 177 -39.11 -46.55 12.77
C THR A 177 -39.69 -46.43 11.36
N ALA A 178 -38.93 -45.86 10.43
CA ALA A 178 -39.27 -45.88 9.01
C ALA A 178 -38.98 -47.30 8.46
N LYS A 179 -40.03 -48.10 8.26
CA LYS A 179 -39.97 -49.36 7.53
C LYS A 179 -40.11 -49.08 6.03
N LYS A 180 -39.07 -49.39 5.25
CA LYS A 180 -39.19 -49.64 3.80
C LYS A 180 -39.93 -50.96 3.58
N PRO A 181 -40.77 -51.08 2.54
CA PRO A 181 -41.01 -52.34 1.86
C PRO A 181 -40.35 -52.32 0.48
N HIS A 182 -39.61 -53.39 0.20
CA HIS A 182 -39.10 -53.77 -1.13
C HIS A 182 -39.86 -55.03 -1.55
N LYS A 183 -40.23 -55.13 -2.85
CA LYS A 183 -40.35 -56.33 -3.72
C LYS A 183 -41.24 -55.97 -4.93
N GLU A 184 -40.62 -55.83 -6.10
CA GLU A 184 -40.45 -56.89 -7.14
C GLU A 184 -41.69 -57.05 -8.03
N ALA A 185 -41.58 -56.55 -9.26
CA ALA A 185 -42.19 -57.14 -10.45
C ALA A 185 -41.35 -56.70 -11.66
N GLU A 186 -40.69 -57.69 -12.25
CA GLU A 186 -39.73 -57.62 -13.34
C GLU A 186 -40.42 -57.65 -14.72
N GLU A 187 -39.59 -57.56 -15.75
CA GLU A 187 -39.76 -58.06 -17.12
C GLU A 187 -40.49 -57.20 -18.15
N ARG A 188 -39.67 -56.48 -18.93
CA ARG A 188 -39.57 -56.76 -20.38
C ARG A 188 -38.19 -56.39 -20.93
N ILE A 189 -37.36 -57.41 -21.10
CA ILE A 189 -36.13 -57.41 -21.91
C ILE A 189 -36.51 -57.63 -23.38
N LEU A 190 -35.88 -56.89 -24.29
CA LEU A 190 -35.48 -57.34 -25.64
C LEU A 190 -34.31 -56.41 -26.08
N ASN A 191 -33.07 -56.71 -25.68
CA ASN A 191 -32.06 -57.55 -26.35
C ASN A 191 -31.45 -56.95 -27.64
N ALA A 192 -30.11 -56.85 -27.62
CA ALA A 192 -29.11 -56.92 -28.69
C ALA A 192 -27.96 -55.96 -28.29
N SER A 193 -26.96 -56.42 -27.53
CA SER A 193 -25.80 -57.20 -28.03
C SER A 193 -24.99 -56.34 -29.02
N ALA A 194 -23.69 -56.10 -28.89
CA ALA A 194 -22.68 -56.87 -28.20
C ALA A 194 -21.32 -56.13 -28.24
N VAL A 195 -20.53 -56.36 -27.19
CA VAL A 195 -19.13 -56.80 -27.27
C VAL A 195 -18.07 -55.77 -27.69
N ALA A 196 -17.25 -55.42 -26.69
CA ALA A 196 -15.82 -55.72 -26.59
C ALA A 196 -15.14 -54.58 -25.80
N SER A 197 -14.89 -54.80 -24.52
CA SER A 197 -13.60 -55.32 -24.03
C SER A 197 -12.50 -54.25 -24.00
N GLY A 198 -12.14 -53.87 -22.77
CA GLY A 198 -10.72 -53.77 -22.42
C GLY A 198 -10.14 -52.37 -22.27
N ALA A 199 -9.36 -52.27 -21.20
CA ALA A 199 -8.13 -51.48 -21.10
C ALA A 199 -8.21 -50.03 -20.55
N THR A 200 -7.90 -49.96 -19.24
CA THR A 200 -6.81 -49.18 -18.63
C THR A 200 -6.80 -47.64 -18.65
N LEU A 201 -6.88 -47.11 -17.42
CA LEU A 201 -5.95 -46.14 -16.80
C LEU A 201 -5.26 -45.09 -17.68
N ARG A 202 -5.57 -43.82 -17.37
CA ARG A 202 -4.61 -42.77 -16.97
C ARG A 202 -3.38 -42.62 -17.89
N THR A 203 -3.39 -41.68 -18.85
CA THR A 203 -2.16 -41.17 -19.50
C THR A 203 -2.38 -39.80 -20.17
N ALA A 204 -1.39 -38.91 -19.98
CA ALA A 204 -0.98 -37.76 -20.80
C ALA A 204 -1.94 -36.55 -20.89
N ALA A 205 -1.62 -35.32 -20.44
CA ALA A 205 -0.35 -34.58 -20.45
C ALA A 205 0.38 -34.64 -21.80
N LYS A 206 0.35 -33.49 -22.52
CA LYS A 206 1.02 -33.13 -23.77
C LYS A 206 0.22 -33.42 -25.04
N ASN A 207 -0.27 -32.33 -25.65
CA ASN A 207 -0.15 -32.02 -27.08
C ASN A 207 -0.32 -30.50 -27.22
N PHE A 208 0.76 -29.73 -27.20
CA PHE A 208 1.67 -29.45 -28.33
C PHE A 208 1.18 -28.27 -29.18
N THR A 209 1.73 -27.10 -28.85
CA THR A 209 2.42 -26.20 -29.78
C THR A 209 2.17 -26.38 -31.28
N ARG A 210 1.55 -25.39 -31.93
CA ARG A 210 2.14 -24.59 -33.03
C ARG A 210 1.06 -23.71 -33.68
N HIS A 211 1.17 -22.40 -33.50
CA HIS A 211 1.49 -21.53 -34.63
C HIS A 211 2.14 -20.24 -34.11
N ARG A 212 3.31 -19.95 -34.65
CA ARG A 212 4.15 -18.78 -34.40
C ARG A 212 3.95 -17.80 -35.55
N SER A 213 4.05 -16.51 -35.22
CA SER A 213 4.58 -15.41 -36.04
C SER A 213 3.61 -14.57 -36.88
N SER A 214 3.44 -13.29 -36.47
CA SER A 214 3.79 -12.10 -37.27
C SER A 214 3.57 -10.85 -36.39
N SER A 215 4.63 -10.27 -35.81
CA SER A 215 5.38 -9.11 -36.33
C SER A 215 4.59 -7.78 -36.31
N ALA A 216 4.95 -6.88 -35.37
CA ALA A 216 5.27 -5.48 -35.67
C ALA A 216 5.74 -4.76 -34.39
N TYR A 217 7.07 -4.67 -34.26
CA TYR A 217 7.74 -3.71 -33.39
C TYR A 217 7.38 -2.29 -33.85
N ARG A 218 6.62 -1.53 -33.05
CA ARG A 218 6.57 -0.07 -33.21
C ARG A 218 7.85 0.52 -32.63
N HIS A 219 8.75 0.85 -33.54
CA HIS A 219 9.88 1.72 -33.30
C HIS A 219 9.36 3.12 -32.92
N PHE A 220 9.75 3.61 -31.75
CA PHE A 220 9.66 5.02 -31.40
C PHE A 220 10.98 5.66 -31.83
N HIS A 221 10.95 6.44 -32.90
CA HIS A 221 12.07 7.29 -33.32
C HIS A 221 11.87 8.68 -32.70
N PRO A 222 12.91 9.28 -32.07
CA PRO A 222 12.88 10.66 -31.64
C PRO A 222 13.20 11.57 -32.84
N ALA A 223 12.39 12.60 -33.07
CA ALA A 223 12.70 13.65 -34.03
C ALA A 223 12.44 15.01 -33.36
N GLU A 224 13.56 15.67 -33.07
CA GLU A 224 13.82 17.11 -33.20
C GLU A 224 12.70 18.09 -32.86
N MET A 225 12.88 18.84 -31.77
CA MET A 225 12.40 20.21 -31.71
C MET A 225 13.60 21.13 -31.38
N VAL A 226 14.05 21.78 -32.43
CA VAL A 226 15.14 22.75 -32.50
C VAL A 226 14.74 24.05 -31.81
N ILE A 227 15.74 24.62 -31.15
CA ILE A 227 15.86 25.95 -30.56
C ILE A 227 15.39 27.06 -31.51
N GLN A 228 14.63 28.04 -31.01
CA GLN A 228 14.77 29.42 -31.47
C GLN A 228 14.77 30.40 -30.28
N HIS A 229 15.91 31.05 -30.13
CA HIS A 229 16.10 32.32 -29.43
C HIS A 229 15.48 33.45 -30.25
N THR A 230 14.75 34.33 -29.58
CA THR A 230 14.73 35.79 -29.82
C THR A 230 14.50 36.47 -28.49
#